data_AF-A0AAE8N4T4-F1
#
_entry.id   AF-A0AAE8N4T4-F1
#
_cell.length_a   1.000
_cell.length_b   1.000
_cell.length_c   1.000
_cell.angle_alpha   90.00
_cell.angle_beta   90.00
_cell.angle_gamma   90.00
#
_symmetry.space_group_name_H-M   'P 1'
#
loop_
_entity.id
_entity.type
_entity.pdbx_description
1 polymer ?
#
loop_
_entity_poly.entity_id
_entity_poly.type
_entity_poly.pdbx_seq_one_letter_code
_entity_poly.pdbx_strand_id
1 'polypeptide(L)'
;MDTACARLDPASLTLAASLVIASYCAAMYFSKGSALLLASVPFLAPTAAADVDLAWYPPSGSKVNDLDSALNADGAYGFIYDSSDTPDDKYGTYNWCNMPHVRKREYVQAPAEYELQYVELVHRHHKRTPYASNAFPVEPYHWNCDDQGLFYYGEPFEGHDPSRTYWKGYTSNVNPFVPSGWIGTCQFPQITSQGLDDSWVHGRDLYGVYHDLLGFLPRNKGDWASKVRYRVTNNVITSQVAGMVVNGMWGAKDSVPLSIQAAGIDSLEPQYSCPAASRLFNAIKSSANAAWQDHLTASAGLFATLDDISGVPPSDGGFHASFDHYYDNLSARQCHAKPLPCKLVDGANSTTCVTQALADAVYRLGNWEYSQIYRDAPDSLAASVASYGVWIAELAENLRAAVAGTNEVIYAHNVAHDGSVSRLLSILQLDEMVWPGMGSEVVFELYKKRAKGTKPGRGPRPGPPPAGGADEHYVRVLFNGQVLKSSSPTLGLMDMIPAQTLLAYFDGLVGERAGLVKGLCK
;
A
#
# COMPACT_ATOMS: atom_id res chain seq x y z
N MET A 1 41.74 -20.86 0.45
CA MET A 1 43.02 -20.13 0.38
C MET A 1 43.36 -19.78 1.82
N ASP A 2 44.18 -20.52 2.55
CA ASP A 2 45.57 -20.94 2.31
C ASP A 2 45.95 -21.65 1.00
N THR A 3 47.17 -21.34 0.58
CA THR A 3 47.85 -21.61 -0.69
C THR A 3 48.74 -22.85 -0.65
N ALA A 4 48.71 -23.65 -1.71
CA ALA A 4 49.91 -24.29 -2.26
C ALA A 4 49.76 -24.47 -3.78
N CYS A 5 50.75 -23.95 -4.49
CA CYS A 5 50.86 -23.82 -5.94
C CYS A 5 51.63 -25.02 -6.51
N ALA A 6 51.18 -25.59 -7.63
CA ALA A 6 52.06 -26.35 -8.52
C ALA A 6 51.65 -26.06 -9.98
N ARG A 7 52.54 -25.38 -10.69
CA ARG A 7 52.52 -25.19 -12.15
C ARG A 7 52.98 -26.47 -12.84
N LEU A 8 52.50 -26.71 -14.06
CA LEU A 8 53.30 -27.14 -15.23
C LEU A 8 52.42 -27.13 -16.49
N ASP A 9 52.96 -26.53 -17.54
CA ASP A 9 52.58 -26.54 -18.97
C ASP A 9 53.95 -26.50 -19.72
N PRO A 10 54.15 -26.83 -21.02
CA PRO A 10 53.15 -27.06 -22.07
C PRO A 10 53.45 -28.17 -23.11
N ALA A 11 52.52 -28.26 -24.08
CA ALA A 11 52.70 -28.56 -25.52
C ALA A 11 52.38 -29.97 -26.05
N SER A 12 51.31 -30.09 -26.86
CA SER A 12 51.40 -30.29 -28.33
C SER A 12 50.00 -30.36 -29.00
N LEU A 13 49.76 -29.40 -29.91
CA LEU A 13 49.19 -29.49 -31.29
C LEU A 13 48.04 -30.51 -31.55
N THR A 14 46.94 -30.21 -32.25
CA THR A 14 46.81 -29.52 -33.56
C THR A 14 45.39 -28.96 -33.82
N LEU A 15 45.31 -28.08 -34.82
CA LEU A 15 44.26 -27.13 -35.20
C LEU A 15 43.43 -27.56 -36.43
N ALA A 16 42.25 -26.94 -36.60
CA ALA A 16 41.55 -26.57 -37.87
C ALA A 16 40.82 -27.67 -38.67
N ALA A 17 39.77 -27.44 -39.48
CA ALA A 17 38.77 -26.38 -39.72
C ALA A 17 37.85 -26.86 -40.89
N SER A 18 36.71 -26.19 -41.10
CA SER A 18 35.98 -26.01 -42.39
C SER A 18 34.73 -26.84 -42.72
N LEU A 19 33.58 -26.18 -42.52
CA LEU A 19 32.41 -25.97 -43.42
C LEU A 19 32.41 -26.57 -44.85
N VAL A 20 31.21 -27.02 -45.32
CA VAL A 20 30.50 -26.66 -46.59
C VAL A 20 29.74 -27.83 -47.30
N ILE A 21 28.46 -27.58 -47.67
CA ILE A 21 27.55 -28.19 -48.71
C ILE A 21 26.99 -29.62 -48.44
N ALA A 22 25.70 -29.81 -48.13
CA ALA A 22 24.44 -29.67 -48.89
C ALA A 22 24.00 -30.90 -49.73
N SER A 23 22.79 -31.38 -49.39
CA SER A 23 21.70 -31.79 -50.30
C SER A 23 21.54 -33.23 -50.82
N TYR A 24 20.36 -33.78 -50.46
CA TYR A 24 19.39 -34.51 -51.30
C TYR A 24 19.71 -35.94 -51.78
N CYS A 25 18.97 -36.92 -51.22
CA CYS A 25 17.92 -37.71 -51.92
C CYS A 25 17.65 -39.02 -51.19
N ALA A 26 16.44 -39.19 -50.63
CA ALA A 26 15.60 -40.40 -50.72
C ALA A 26 14.56 -40.38 -49.59
N ALA A 27 13.48 -39.64 -49.82
CA ALA A 27 12.19 -40.02 -49.27
C ALA A 27 11.54 -40.98 -50.28
N MET A 28 11.09 -42.15 -49.83
CA MET A 28 9.76 -42.65 -50.20
C MET A 28 9.37 -43.88 -49.38
N TYR A 29 8.08 -43.91 -49.04
CA TYR A 29 7.28 -44.96 -48.42
C TYR A 29 7.24 -44.98 -46.89
N PHE A 30 6.23 -44.33 -46.29
CA PHE A 30 4.95 -44.98 -45.94
C PHE A 30 3.94 -43.98 -45.33
N SER A 31 2.67 -44.15 -45.74
CA SER A 31 1.41 -43.80 -45.05
C SER A 31 1.12 -42.33 -44.69
N LYS A 32 0.47 -41.54 -45.55
CA LYS A 32 -1.00 -41.33 -45.61
C LYS A 32 -1.72 -41.24 -44.25
N GLY A 33 -2.15 -40.02 -43.91
CA GLY A 33 -3.27 -39.77 -43.00
C GLY A 33 -3.04 -38.64 -42.00
N SER A 34 -3.12 -37.37 -42.41
CA SER A 34 -3.32 -36.24 -41.49
C SER A 34 -3.94 -35.06 -42.25
N ALA A 35 -5.18 -34.73 -41.90
CA ALA A 35 -5.85 -33.52 -42.34
C ALA A 35 -5.18 -32.31 -41.66
N LEU A 36 -4.66 -31.37 -42.45
CA LEU A 36 -4.22 -30.07 -41.94
C LEU A 36 -5.45 -29.28 -41.51
N LEU A 37 -5.69 -29.20 -40.20
CA LEU A 37 -6.49 -28.14 -39.60
C LEU A 37 -5.64 -26.86 -39.61
N LEU A 38 -5.91 -25.98 -40.57
CA LEU A 38 -5.45 -24.59 -40.54
C LEU A 38 -6.14 -23.91 -39.35
N ALA A 39 -5.45 -23.84 -38.21
CA ALA A 39 -5.85 -23.00 -37.10
C ALA A 39 -5.67 -21.54 -37.53
N SER A 40 -6.78 -20.91 -37.95
CA SER A 40 -6.86 -19.46 -38.08
C SER A 40 -6.73 -18.87 -36.68
N VAL A 41 -5.54 -18.38 -36.34
CA VAL A 41 -5.36 -17.51 -35.17
C VAL A 41 -6.11 -16.22 -35.49
N PRO A 42 -7.18 -15.86 -34.76
CA PRO A 42 -7.80 -14.57 -34.95
C PRO A 42 -6.78 -13.51 -34.51
N PHE A 43 -6.28 -12.75 -35.47
CA PHE A 43 -5.67 -11.46 -35.16
C PHE A 43 -6.77 -10.62 -34.51
N LEU A 44 -6.71 -10.47 -33.19
CA LEU A 44 -7.42 -9.42 -32.48
C LEU A 44 -7.00 -8.10 -33.12
N ALA A 45 -7.93 -7.47 -33.83
CA ALA A 45 -7.73 -6.11 -34.31
C ALA A 45 -7.41 -5.23 -33.08
N PRO A 46 -6.44 -4.30 -33.17
CA PRO A 46 -6.20 -3.37 -32.09
C PRO A 46 -7.49 -2.57 -31.89
N THR A 47 -8.14 -2.79 -30.75
CA THR A 47 -9.17 -1.87 -30.25
C THR A 47 -8.51 -0.51 -30.19
N ALA A 48 -9.08 0.48 -30.88
CA ALA A 48 -8.59 1.85 -30.84
C ALA A 48 -8.40 2.23 -29.36
N ALA A 49 -7.15 2.45 -28.95
CA ALA A 49 -6.85 2.88 -27.60
C ALA A 49 -7.69 4.14 -27.35
N ALA A 50 -8.50 4.12 -26.29
CA ALA A 50 -9.16 5.33 -25.85
C ALA A 50 -8.07 6.40 -25.68
N ASP A 51 -8.24 7.56 -26.31
CA ASP A 51 -7.34 8.68 -26.12
C ASP A 51 -7.44 9.09 -24.64
N VAL A 52 -6.47 8.67 -23.84
CA VAL A 52 -6.42 8.90 -22.39
C VAL A 52 -5.42 9.98 -22.10
N ASP A 53 -5.81 10.95 -21.27
CA ASP A 53 -4.93 12.02 -20.85
C ASP A 53 -4.10 11.58 -19.65
N LEU A 54 -2.78 11.63 -19.83
CA LEU A 54 -1.79 11.20 -18.87
C LEU A 54 -1.13 12.38 -18.13
N ALA A 55 -1.56 13.61 -18.40
CA ALA A 55 -1.04 14.80 -17.75
C ALA A 55 -1.32 14.78 -16.24
N TRP A 56 -0.46 15.48 -15.50
CA TRP A 56 -0.71 15.78 -14.09
C TRP A 56 -1.74 16.91 -13.98
N TYR A 57 -2.73 16.71 -13.12
CA TYR A 57 -3.75 17.68 -12.76
C TYR A 57 -3.63 18.03 -11.27
N PRO A 58 -3.53 19.32 -10.90
CA PRO A 58 -3.45 19.72 -9.51
C PRO A 58 -4.68 19.25 -8.73
N PRO A 59 -4.53 18.90 -7.44
CA PRO A 59 -5.68 18.69 -6.56
C PRO A 59 -6.50 19.98 -6.40
N SER A 60 -7.77 19.85 -6.00
CA SER A 60 -8.56 21.02 -5.62
C SER A 60 -7.96 21.72 -4.40
N GLY A 61 -8.12 23.05 -4.33
CA GLY A 61 -7.77 23.81 -3.13
C GLY A 61 -8.66 23.40 -1.95
N SER A 62 -8.04 23.10 -0.81
CA SER A 62 -8.68 22.65 0.43
C SER A 62 -7.98 23.30 1.63
N LYS A 63 -8.53 23.08 2.84
CA LYS A 63 -7.85 23.50 4.07
C LYS A 63 -6.57 22.69 4.34
N VAL A 64 -6.45 21.49 3.77
CA VAL A 64 -5.32 20.58 4.02
C VAL A 64 -4.08 21.03 3.25
N ASN A 65 -4.23 21.45 1.99
CA ASN A 65 -3.12 21.89 1.14
C ASN A 65 -2.89 23.41 1.14
N ASP A 66 -3.64 24.17 1.94
CA ASP A 66 -3.39 25.58 2.20
C ASP A 66 -2.41 25.78 3.36
N LEU A 67 -1.27 26.42 3.09
CA LEU A 67 -0.19 26.57 4.09
C LEU A 67 -0.61 27.50 5.23
N ASP A 68 -1.37 28.56 4.95
CA ASP A 68 -1.86 29.47 5.99
C ASP A 68 -2.79 28.75 6.97
N SER A 69 -3.75 27.97 6.46
CA SER A 69 -4.59 27.08 7.26
C SER A 69 -3.76 26.07 8.06
N ALA A 70 -2.75 25.45 7.44
CA ALA A 70 -1.89 24.47 8.12
C ALA A 70 -1.16 25.09 9.32
N LEU A 71 -0.67 26.32 9.17
CA LEU A 71 0.03 27.05 10.23
C LEU A 71 -0.93 27.56 11.31
N ASN A 72 -2.05 28.15 10.90
CA ASN A 72 -2.80 29.09 11.75
C ASN A 72 -4.20 28.63 12.17
N ALA A 73 -4.74 27.54 11.62
CA ALA A 73 -6.08 27.08 12.00
C ALA A 73 -6.13 26.53 13.43
N ASP A 74 -7.30 26.65 14.06
CA ASP A 74 -7.58 26.00 15.35
C ASP A 74 -7.86 24.51 15.19
N GLY A 75 -7.32 23.69 16.10
CA GLY A 75 -7.51 22.24 16.10
C GLY A 75 -6.93 21.54 14.86
N ALA A 76 -7.23 20.26 14.67
CA ALA A 76 -6.77 19.49 13.51
C ALA A 76 -7.91 19.21 12.51
N TYR A 77 -8.64 20.25 12.07
CA TYR A 77 -9.75 20.12 11.08
C TYR A 77 -10.90 19.19 11.49
N GLY A 78 -11.05 18.91 12.79
CA GLY A 78 -12.04 17.94 13.30
C GLY A 78 -11.62 16.48 13.12
N PHE A 79 -10.37 16.23 12.71
CA PHE A 79 -9.77 14.91 12.60
C PHE A 79 -9.56 14.28 13.98
N ILE A 80 -9.60 12.94 14.02
CA ILE A 80 -9.46 12.16 15.25
C ILE A 80 -8.03 11.59 15.32
N TYR A 81 -7.36 11.78 16.44
CA TYR A 81 -5.98 11.33 16.70
C TYR A 81 -5.82 10.54 18.01
N ASP A 82 -6.89 10.44 18.80
CA ASP A 82 -6.85 9.95 20.19
C ASP A 82 -7.70 8.70 20.44
N SER A 83 -8.38 8.17 19.40
CA SER A 83 -9.26 7.01 19.52
C SER A 83 -9.36 6.23 18.21
N SER A 84 -9.36 4.89 18.27
CA SER A 84 -9.69 4.03 17.14
C SER A 84 -11.21 3.94 16.88
N ASP A 85 -12.04 4.38 17.83
CA ASP A 85 -13.49 4.41 17.69
C ASP A 85 -13.96 5.71 17.05
N THR A 86 -14.75 5.58 15.98
CA THR A 86 -15.44 6.69 15.32
C THR A 86 -16.94 6.46 15.44
N PRO A 87 -17.69 7.34 16.14
CA PRO A 87 -19.14 7.22 16.25
C PRO A 87 -19.82 7.12 14.88
N ASP A 88 -20.87 6.32 14.80
CA ASP A 88 -21.56 6.01 13.54
C ASP A 88 -22.13 7.24 12.81
N ASP A 89 -22.50 8.29 13.53
CA ASP A 89 -22.98 9.57 12.98
C ASP A 89 -21.83 10.45 12.42
N LYS A 90 -20.58 10.11 12.73
CA LYS A 90 -19.36 10.81 12.30
C LYS A 90 -18.47 9.94 11.40
N TYR A 91 -18.85 8.70 11.12
CA TYR A 91 -18.06 7.79 10.31
C TYR A 91 -17.83 8.37 8.91
N GLY A 92 -16.62 8.16 8.37
CA GLY A 92 -16.13 8.87 7.18
C GLY A 92 -15.28 10.10 7.51
N THR A 93 -15.27 10.57 8.75
CA THR A 93 -14.27 11.55 9.22
C THR A 93 -12.88 10.93 9.24
N TYR A 94 -11.85 11.71 8.90
CA TYR A 94 -10.46 11.26 9.04
C TYR A 94 -10.16 10.91 10.50
N ASN A 95 -9.74 9.65 10.70
CA ASN A 95 -9.29 9.16 11.98
C ASN A 95 -7.92 8.49 11.79
N TRP A 96 -6.87 9.16 12.23
CA TRP A 96 -5.50 8.68 12.08
C TRP A 96 -5.30 7.30 12.71
N CYS A 97 -5.98 7.01 13.82
CA CYS A 97 -5.86 5.77 14.57
C CYS A 97 -6.46 4.56 13.87
N ASN A 98 -7.56 4.78 13.15
CA ASN A 98 -8.33 3.75 12.48
C ASN A 98 -9.17 4.44 11.40
N MET A 99 -8.62 4.54 10.20
CA MET A 99 -9.25 5.24 9.10
C MET A 99 -10.59 4.58 8.75
N PRO A 100 -11.59 5.37 8.29
CA PRO A 100 -12.77 4.80 7.68
C PRO A 100 -12.38 3.81 6.57
N HIS A 101 -13.16 2.76 6.45
CA HIS A 101 -13.00 1.72 5.44
C HIS A 101 -14.37 1.15 5.07
N VAL A 102 -14.41 0.36 4.01
CA VAL A 102 -15.59 -0.34 3.49
C VAL A 102 -16.23 -1.13 4.62
N ARG A 103 -17.44 -0.69 5.00
CA ARG A 103 -18.30 -1.41 5.94
C ARG A 103 -19.76 -1.30 5.54
N LYS A 104 -20.56 -2.25 6.01
CA LYS A 104 -21.93 -2.49 5.55
C LYS A 104 -22.88 -1.28 5.66
N ARG A 105 -22.67 -0.41 6.64
CA ARG A 105 -23.60 0.70 6.96
C ARG A 105 -23.54 1.83 5.92
N GLU A 106 -22.35 2.18 5.46
CA GLU A 106 -22.11 3.29 4.52
C GLU A 106 -21.94 2.81 3.08
N TYR A 107 -21.73 1.51 2.86
CA TYR A 107 -21.49 0.97 1.53
C TYR A 107 -22.70 1.17 0.60
N VAL A 108 -22.48 1.87 -0.51
CA VAL A 108 -23.48 2.07 -1.56
C VAL A 108 -23.38 0.94 -2.59
N GLN A 109 -24.40 0.09 -2.66
CA GLN A 109 -24.46 -0.96 -3.69
C GLN A 109 -24.52 -0.36 -5.09
N ALA A 110 -23.79 -0.95 -6.02
CA ALA A 110 -23.89 -0.58 -7.43
C ALA A 110 -25.32 -0.83 -7.97
N PRO A 111 -25.77 -0.10 -9.01
CA PRO A 111 -27.05 -0.37 -9.66
C PRO A 111 -27.19 -1.84 -10.10
N ALA A 112 -28.41 -2.37 -10.10
CA ALA A 112 -28.68 -3.80 -10.27
C ALA A 112 -28.23 -4.38 -11.62
N GLU A 113 -28.01 -3.53 -12.63
CA GLU A 113 -27.42 -3.90 -13.91
C GLU A 113 -25.91 -4.19 -13.84
N TYR A 114 -25.22 -3.86 -12.74
CA TYR A 114 -23.80 -4.16 -12.54
C TYR A 114 -23.62 -5.35 -11.61
N GLU A 115 -22.84 -6.33 -12.06
CA GLU A 115 -22.51 -7.53 -11.31
C GLU A 115 -21.03 -7.54 -10.93
N LEU A 116 -20.72 -7.56 -9.63
CA LEU A 116 -19.34 -7.58 -9.14
C LEU A 116 -18.64 -8.89 -9.58
N GLN A 117 -17.47 -8.75 -10.19
CA GLN A 117 -16.68 -9.87 -10.74
C GLN A 117 -15.36 -10.08 -9.98
N TYR A 118 -14.75 -9.00 -9.51
CA TYR A 118 -13.42 -9.05 -8.90
C TYR A 118 -13.22 -7.88 -7.93
N VAL A 119 -12.48 -8.11 -6.85
CA VAL A 119 -12.05 -7.09 -5.89
C VAL A 119 -10.56 -7.23 -5.65
N GLU A 120 -9.82 -6.12 -5.77
CA GLU A 120 -8.43 -6.04 -5.30
C GLU A 120 -8.26 -4.78 -4.47
N LEU A 121 -7.76 -4.93 -3.25
CA LEU A 121 -7.47 -3.80 -2.39
C LEU A 121 -6.02 -3.77 -1.94
N VAL A 122 -5.58 -2.56 -1.59
CA VAL A 122 -4.38 -2.33 -0.81
C VAL A 122 -4.72 -1.44 0.37
N HIS A 123 -4.23 -1.80 1.55
CA HIS A 123 -4.40 -0.96 2.73
C HIS A 123 -3.10 -0.83 3.53
N ARG A 124 -2.97 0.27 4.26
CA ARG A 124 -1.88 0.48 5.22
C ARG A 124 -2.05 -0.50 6.39
N HIS A 125 -0.96 -0.93 6.99
CA HIS A 125 -0.99 -1.56 8.31
C HIS A 125 -1.79 -0.71 9.33
N HIS A 126 -2.23 -1.34 10.42
CA HIS A 126 -2.98 -0.65 11.48
C HIS A 126 -2.04 -0.04 12.53
N LYS A 127 -2.65 0.47 13.60
CA LYS A 127 -2.04 1.14 14.73
C LYS A 127 -0.84 0.37 15.30
N ARG A 128 0.27 1.10 15.45
CA ARG A 128 1.58 0.58 15.85
C ARG A 128 2.29 1.55 16.78
N THR A 129 3.36 1.07 17.43
CA THR A 129 4.35 1.96 18.03
C THR A 129 5.02 2.84 16.95
N PRO A 130 5.59 4.01 17.33
CA PRO A 130 6.36 4.84 16.42
C PRO A 130 7.56 4.11 15.81
N TYR A 131 8.12 4.66 14.74
CA TYR A 131 9.44 4.21 14.27
C TYR A 131 10.54 4.59 15.26
N ALA A 132 11.58 3.76 15.34
CA ALA A 132 12.72 4.02 16.23
C ALA A 132 13.46 5.33 15.89
N SER A 133 13.56 5.67 14.59
CA SER A 133 14.16 6.92 14.10
C SER A 133 13.42 8.18 14.52
N ASN A 134 12.15 8.04 14.93
CA ASN A 134 11.27 9.15 15.27
C ASN A 134 11.23 9.40 16.78
N ALA A 135 12.04 8.68 17.55
CA ALA A 135 12.19 8.88 18.98
C ALA A 135 12.90 10.21 19.27
N PHE A 136 12.54 10.84 20.38
CA PHE A 136 13.35 11.94 20.90
C PHE A 136 14.65 11.39 21.52
N PRO A 137 15.72 12.19 21.64
CA PRO A 137 16.97 11.71 22.25
C PRO A 137 16.77 11.13 23.66
N VAL A 138 15.82 11.70 24.40
CA VAL A 138 15.37 11.24 25.71
C VAL A 138 13.86 11.15 25.76
N GLU A 139 13.35 10.02 26.26
CA GLU A 139 11.91 9.75 26.32
C GLU A 139 11.40 9.79 27.77
N PRO A 140 10.29 10.51 28.05
CA PRO A 140 9.82 10.74 29.41
C PRO A 140 9.11 9.54 30.06
N TYR A 141 8.81 8.49 29.29
CA TYR A 141 8.10 7.31 29.77
C TYR A 141 8.30 6.11 28.84
N HIS A 142 7.87 4.96 29.34
CA HIS A 142 8.01 3.68 28.64
C HIS A 142 6.87 3.41 27.64
N TRP A 143 7.25 2.66 26.62
CA TRP A 143 6.39 1.95 25.69
C TRP A 143 6.54 0.45 25.97
N ASN A 144 5.56 -0.11 26.68
CA ASN A 144 5.52 -1.52 27.02
C ASN A 144 4.44 -2.22 26.21
N CYS A 145 4.77 -3.39 25.68
CA CYS A 145 3.91 -4.20 24.80
C CYS A 145 3.73 -5.60 25.40
N ASP A 146 3.45 -5.67 26.70
CA ASP A 146 3.38 -6.92 27.48
C ASP A 146 2.02 -7.64 27.37
N ASP A 147 1.07 -7.03 26.65
CA ASP A 147 -0.31 -7.49 26.45
C ASP A 147 -0.50 -8.29 25.14
N GLN A 148 0.59 -8.56 24.42
CA GLN A 148 0.58 -9.33 23.17
C GLN A 148 1.86 -10.16 23.01
N GLY A 149 1.82 -11.13 22.10
CA GLY A 149 3.00 -11.90 21.69
C GLY A 149 3.30 -11.73 20.22
N LEU A 150 4.56 -11.42 19.87
CA LEU A 150 5.04 -11.42 18.49
C LEU A 150 5.48 -12.84 18.10
N PHE A 151 4.53 -13.64 17.64
CA PHE A 151 4.81 -15.02 17.23
C PHE A 151 5.74 -15.04 16.02
N TYR A 152 6.90 -15.70 16.18
CA TYR A 152 7.93 -15.81 15.15
C TYR A 152 8.57 -17.20 15.27
N TYR A 153 8.11 -18.13 14.44
CA TYR A 153 8.59 -19.51 14.40
C TYR A 153 8.34 -20.12 13.01
N GLY A 154 9.02 -21.22 12.71
CA GLY A 154 8.78 -22.04 11.52
C GLY A 154 8.02 -23.31 11.89
N GLU A 155 7.13 -23.74 11.00
CA GLU A 155 6.34 -24.96 11.11
C GLU A 155 6.50 -25.78 9.82
N PRO A 156 6.89 -27.06 9.90
CA PRO A 156 6.94 -27.91 8.71
C PRO A 156 5.52 -28.28 8.27
N PHE A 157 5.27 -28.36 6.95
CA PHE A 157 3.99 -28.84 6.43
C PHE A 157 3.73 -30.32 6.75
N GLU A 158 4.80 -31.08 6.98
CA GLU A 158 4.76 -32.49 7.36
C GLU A 158 5.77 -32.73 8.49
N GLY A 159 5.36 -33.37 9.58
CA GLY A 159 6.25 -33.76 10.67
C GLY A 159 5.72 -33.42 12.06
N HIS A 160 6.57 -32.85 12.90
CA HIS A 160 6.25 -32.48 14.28
C HIS A 160 5.81 -31.02 14.40
N ASP A 161 4.74 -30.80 15.16
CA ASP A 161 4.24 -29.46 15.44
C ASP A 161 5.21 -28.68 16.35
N PRO A 162 5.58 -27.44 15.99
CA PRO A 162 6.37 -26.59 16.86
C PRO A 162 5.52 -26.07 18.03
N SER A 163 6.18 -25.72 19.13
CA SER A 163 5.52 -24.89 20.14
C SER A 163 5.29 -23.48 19.60
N ARG A 164 4.14 -22.86 19.95
CA ARG A 164 3.83 -21.47 19.59
C ARG A 164 4.67 -20.50 20.41
N THR A 165 5.89 -20.23 19.96
CA THR A 165 6.81 -19.29 20.61
C THR A 165 6.64 -17.87 20.08
N TYR A 166 6.86 -16.88 20.94
CA TYR A 166 6.83 -15.47 20.58
C TYR A 166 7.98 -14.71 21.23
N TRP A 167 8.36 -13.59 20.63
CA TRP A 167 9.38 -12.71 21.18
C TRP A 167 8.81 -11.86 22.32
N LYS A 168 9.55 -11.81 23.43
CA LYS A 168 9.26 -10.93 24.58
C LYS A 168 10.44 -9.99 24.79
N GLY A 169 10.24 -8.70 24.51
CA GLY A 169 11.26 -7.68 24.71
C GLY A 169 11.58 -7.46 26.20
N TYR A 170 12.84 -7.21 26.52
CA TYR A 170 13.28 -6.85 27.86
C TYR A 170 14.51 -5.95 27.81
N THR A 171 14.68 -5.12 28.83
CA THR A 171 15.88 -4.33 29.07
C THR A 171 16.53 -4.81 30.36
N SER A 172 17.85 -5.00 30.34
CA SER A 172 18.61 -5.44 31.51
C SER A 172 19.12 -4.25 32.32
N ASN A 173 18.81 -4.21 33.61
CA ASN A 173 19.27 -3.14 34.53
C ASN A 173 20.79 -3.14 34.75
N VAL A 174 21.50 -4.20 34.36
CA VAL A 174 22.97 -4.27 34.42
C VAL A 174 23.64 -4.00 33.08
N ASN A 175 22.88 -3.87 31.99
CA ASN A 175 23.44 -3.50 30.69
C ASN A 175 23.62 -1.98 30.64
N PRO A 176 24.86 -1.46 30.62
CA PRO A 176 25.10 -0.02 30.59
C PRO A 176 24.78 0.61 29.23
N PHE A 177 24.57 -0.20 28.19
CA PHE A 177 24.18 0.26 26.86
C PHE A 177 22.66 0.41 26.78
N VAL A 178 22.17 1.57 27.22
CA VAL A 178 20.76 1.96 27.02
C VAL A 178 20.66 2.64 25.66
N PRO A 179 19.82 2.13 24.73
CA PRO A 179 19.61 2.82 23.45
C PRO A 179 19.01 4.20 23.69
N SER A 180 19.42 5.19 22.91
CA SER A 180 18.73 6.48 22.85
C SER A 180 17.33 6.28 22.27
N GLY A 181 16.37 7.10 22.70
CA GLY A 181 15.00 7.03 22.19
C GLY A 181 14.07 6.17 23.03
N TRP A 182 13.23 5.39 22.36
CA TRP A 182 12.14 4.65 22.98
C TRP A 182 12.64 3.63 24.00
N ILE A 183 12.10 3.71 25.22
CA ILE A 183 12.39 2.77 26.31
C ILE A 183 11.16 1.89 26.60
N GLY A 184 11.37 0.64 27.02
CA GLY A 184 10.32 -0.29 27.40
C GLY A 184 10.46 -1.67 26.76
N THR A 185 9.37 -2.43 26.68
CA THR A 185 9.37 -3.83 26.20
C THR A 185 8.95 -4.00 24.74
N CYS A 186 8.47 -2.93 24.08
CA CYS A 186 8.12 -2.98 22.66
C CYS A 186 9.34 -3.07 21.74
N GLN A 187 9.12 -3.63 20.55
CA GLN A 187 9.96 -3.42 19.37
C GLN A 187 9.46 -2.17 18.61
N PHE A 188 10.35 -1.47 17.90
CA PHE A 188 10.00 -0.24 17.20
C PHE A 188 10.38 -0.33 15.72
N PRO A 189 9.40 -0.28 14.78
CA PRO A 189 7.96 -0.32 15.03
C PRO A 189 7.46 -1.73 15.44
N GLN A 190 6.30 -1.79 16.08
CA GLN A 190 5.57 -3.01 16.40
C GLN A 190 4.07 -2.71 16.35
N ILE A 191 3.27 -3.60 15.74
CA ILE A 191 1.80 -3.49 15.82
C ILE A 191 1.37 -3.58 17.28
N THR A 192 0.39 -2.79 17.72
CA THR A 192 -0.10 -2.87 19.11
C THR A 192 -1.29 -3.81 19.23
N SER A 193 -1.63 -4.24 20.45
CA SER A 193 -2.85 -5.02 20.72
C SER A 193 -4.10 -4.36 20.14
N GLN A 194 -4.22 -3.04 20.33
CA GLN A 194 -5.30 -2.24 19.73
C GLN A 194 -5.23 -2.22 18.20
N GLY A 195 -4.04 -2.19 17.60
CA GLY A 195 -3.89 -2.33 16.15
C GLY A 195 -4.27 -3.70 15.60
N LEU A 196 -4.08 -4.78 16.38
CA LEU A 196 -4.56 -6.12 16.06
C LEU A 196 -6.10 -6.18 16.10
N ASP A 197 -6.72 -5.54 17.09
CA ASP A 197 -8.18 -5.43 17.20
C ASP A 197 -8.76 -4.62 16.03
N ASP A 198 -8.16 -3.46 15.71
CA ASP A 198 -8.55 -2.63 14.56
C ASP A 198 -8.46 -3.43 13.24
N SER A 199 -7.39 -4.22 13.08
CA SER A 199 -7.20 -5.10 11.91
C SER A 199 -8.29 -6.17 11.80
N TRP A 200 -8.74 -6.73 12.93
CA TRP A 200 -9.81 -7.72 12.97
C TRP A 200 -11.16 -7.10 12.57
N VAL A 201 -11.45 -5.91 13.11
CA VAL A 201 -12.65 -5.13 12.76
C VAL A 201 -12.65 -4.83 11.26
N HIS A 202 -11.53 -4.40 10.71
CA HIS A 202 -11.38 -4.15 9.27
C HIS A 202 -11.74 -5.40 8.44
N GLY A 203 -11.20 -6.57 8.79
CA GLY A 203 -11.55 -7.83 8.13
C GLY A 203 -13.04 -8.17 8.25
N ARG A 204 -13.62 -8.03 9.44
CA ARG A 204 -15.06 -8.27 9.65
C ARG A 204 -15.92 -7.36 8.78
N ASP A 205 -15.56 -6.08 8.68
CA ASP A 205 -16.33 -5.07 7.97
C ASP A 205 -16.30 -5.30 6.44
N LEU A 206 -15.14 -5.67 5.89
CA LEU A 206 -14.99 -6.11 4.50
C LEU A 206 -15.83 -7.36 4.21
N TYR A 207 -15.83 -8.34 5.11
CA TYR A 207 -16.66 -9.55 4.96
C TYR A 207 -18.16 -9.21 5.01
N GLY A 208 -18.57 -8.31 5.90
CA GLY A 208 -19.95 -7.83 5.98
C GLY A 208 -20.45 -7.17 4.70
N VAL A 209 -19.55 -6.58 3.90
CA VAL A 209 -19.88 -6.04 2.58
C VAL A 209 -19.83 -7.13 1.52
N TYR A 210 -18.67 -7.74 1.32
CA TYR A 210 -18.44 -8.61 0.17
C TYR A 210 -19.08 -10.00 0.31
N HIS A 211 -19.31 -10.50 1.52
CA HIS A 211 -20.10 -11.71 1.75
C HIS A 211 -21.57 -11.39 2.06
N ASP A 212 -21.84 -10.71 3.17
CA ASP A 212 -23.22 -10.64 3.69
C ASP A 212 -24.13 -9.74 2.85
N LEU A 213 -23.61 -8.61 2.38
CA LEU A 213 -24.39 -7.61 1.65
C LEU A 213 -24.45 -7.92 0.14
N LEU A 214 -23.32 -8.28 -0.47
CA LEU A 214 -23.21 -8.49 -1.92
C LEU A 214 -23.34 -9.95 -2.34
N GLY A 215 -23.11 -10.91 -1.44
CA GLY A 215 -23.09 -12.33 -1.78
C GLY A 215 -21.96 -12.72 -2.75
N PHE A 216 -20.91 -11.90 -2.84
CA PHE A 216 -19.80 -12.06 -3.78
C PHE A 216 -18.77 -13.08 -3.26
N LEU A 217 -18.34 -12.93 -2.01
CA LEU A 217 -17.43 -13.87 -1.36
C LEU A 217 -18.16 -15.15 -0.94
N PRO A 218 -17.47 -16.30 -0.93
CA PRO A 218 -18.02 -17.55 -0.41
C PRO A 218 -18.20 -17.51 1.12
N ARG A 219 -18.92 -18.51 1.64
CA ARG A 219 -19.03 -18.72 3.09
C ARG A 219 -17.68 -19.13 3.69
N ASN A 220 -17.42 -18.67 4.91
CA ASN A 220 -16.18 -18.91 5.65
C ASN A 220 -15.91 -20.37 6.09
N LYS A 221 -16.85 -21.29 5.85
CA LYS A 221 -16.69 -22.75 6.05
C LYS A 221 -16.56 -23.53 4.74
N GLY A 222 -16.52 -22.84 3.60
CA GLY A 222 -16.33 -23.44 2.28
C GLY A 222 -14.88 -23.34 1.81
N ASP A 223 -14.65 -23.68 0.55
CA ASP A 223 -13.36 -23.49 -0.14
C ASP A 223 -13.17 -22.02 -0.53
N TRP A 224 -13.03 -21.15 0.48
CA TRP A 224 -12.76 -19.73 0.27
C TRP A 224 -11.29 -19.48 -0.08
N ALA A 225 -10.38 -20.33 0.43
CA ALA A 225 -8.95 -20.16 0.25
C ALA A 225 -8.52 -20.26 -1.23
N SER A 226 -9.19 -21.07 -2.05
CA SER A 226 -8.93 -21.12 -3.51
C SER A 226 -9.40 -19.88 -4.27
N LYS A 227 -10.23 -19.03 -3.64
CA LYS A 227 -10.85 -17.85 -4.25
C LYS A 227 -10.21 -16.54 -3.85
N VAL A 228 -9.27 -16.58 -2.92
CA VAL A 228 -8.65 -15.37 -2.36
C VAL A 228 -7.14 -15.48 -2.33
N ARG A 229 -6.45 -14.33 -2.40
CA ARG A 229 -5.02 -14.25 -2.09
C ARG A 229 -4.73 -13.09 -1.16
N TYR A 230 -3.75 -13.31 -0.28
CA TYR A 230 -3.22 -12.30 0.60
C TYR A 230 -1.76 -12.05 0.26
N ARG A 231 -1.39 -10.78 0.14
CA ARG A 231 -0.01 -10.34 -0.06
C ARG A 231 0.34 -9.32 1.01
N VAL A 232 1.56 -9.42 1.51
CA VAL A 232 2.10 -8.52 2.52
C VAL A 232 3.48 -8.04 2.06
N THR A 233 4.01 -7.04 2.74
CA THR A 233 5.38 -6.56 2.51
C THR A 233 6.37 -7.41 3.30
N ASN A 234 7.67 -7.17 3.09
CA ASN A 234 8.73 -7.81 3.88
C ASN A 234 8.78 -7.33 5.35
N ASN A 235 8.03 -6.30 5.71
CA ASN A 235 7.92 -5.82 7.08
C ASN A 235 6.94 -6.69 7.88
N VAL A 236 7.40 -7.28 8.99
CA VAL A 236 6.63 -8.22 9.82
C VAL A 236 5.29 -7.68 10.32
N ILE A 237 5.14 -6.37 10.50
CA ILE A 237 3.87 -5.78 10.98
C ILE A 237 2.72 -5.99 9.98
N THR A 238 3.00 -6.02 8.67
CA THR A 238 1.95 -6.23 7.65
C THR A 238 1.44 -7.67 7.67
N SER A 239 2.29 -8.64 8.03
CA SER A 239 1.89 -10.04 8.26
C SER A 239 0.99 -10.18 9.49
N GLN A 240 1.31 -9.48 10.58
CA GLN A 240 0.51 -9.50 11.81
C GLN A 240 -0.88 -8.91 11.58
N VAL A 241 -0.97 -7.79 10.85
CA VAL A 241 -2.23 -7.19 10.41
C VAL A 241 -3.03 -8.16 9.53
N ALA A 242 -2.39 -8.74 8.50
CA ALA A 242 -3.04 -9.68 7.59
C ALA A 242 -3.64 -10.89 8.34
N GLY A 243 -2.93 -11.42 9.34
CA GLY A 243 -3.44 -12.51 10.18
C GLY A 243 -4.76 -12.16 10.87
N MET A 244 -4.87 -10.95 11.42
CA MET A 244 -6.10 -10.50 12.09
C MET A 244 -7.23 -10.18 11.10
N VAL A 245 -6.90 -9.59 9.94
CA VAL A 245 -7.87 -9.36 8.84
C VAL A 245 -8.46 -10.68 8.36
N VAL A 246 -7.60 -11.67 8.08
CA VAL A 246 -8.00 -13.03 7.67
C VAL A 246 -8.90 -13.67 8.73
N ASN A 247 -8.57 -13.52 10.01
CA ASN A 247 -9.42 -13.99 11.09
C ASN A 247 -10.78 -13.25 11.14
N GLY A 248 -10.79 -11.93 10.97
CA GLY A 248 -12.01 -11.12 10.94
C GLY A 248 -12.95 -11.49 9.78
N MET A 249 -12.38 -11.78 8.62
CA MET A 249 -13.15 -12.20 7.45
C MET A 249 -13.67 -13.64 7.56
N TRP A 250 -12.80 -14.58 7.91
CA TRP A 250 -13.07 -16.01 7.72
C TRP A 250 -13.23 -16.79 9.03
N GLY A 251 -12.93 -16.18 10.18
CA GLY A 251 -12.77 -16.91 11.44
C GLY A 251 -11.63 -17.94 11.40
N ALA A 252 -10.73 -17.84 10.41
CA ALA A 252 -9.66 -18.79 10.18
C ALA A 252 -8.61 -18.70 11.30
N LYS A 253 -8.22 -19.86 11.81
CA LYS A 253 -7.14 -20.02 12.80
C LYS A 253 -6.02 -20.94 12.32
N ASP A 254 -6.26 -21.65 11.23
CA ASP A 254 -5.30 -22.51 10.56
C ASP A 254 -4.35 -21.68 9.67
N SER A 255 -3.32 -22.31 9.12
CA SER A 255 -2.33 -21.66 8.28
C SER A 255 -2.96 -21.12 6.99
N VAL A 256 -2.77 -19.82 6.74
CA VAL A 256 -3.15 -19.15 5.49
C VAL A 256 -1.89 -18.56 4.86
N PRO A 257 -1.57 -18.89 3.60
CA PRO A 257 -0.36 -18.39 2.96
C PRO A 257 -0.46 -16.88 2.71
N LEU A 258 0.55 -16.14 3.14
CA LEU A 258 0.76 -14.74 2.81
C LEU A 258 1.90 -14.65 1.80
N SER A 259 1.64 -14.05 0.64
CA SER A 259 2.64 -13.88 -0.40
C SER A 259 3.53 -12.67 -0.10
N ILE A 260 4.83 -12.79 -0.35
CA ILE A 260 5.80 -11.70 -0.37
C ILE A 260 6.62 -11.78 -1.67
N GLN A 261 7.15 -10.64 -2.12
CA GLN A 261 8.24 -10.63 -3.09
C GLN A 261 9.58 -10.50 -2.35
N ALA A 262 10.69 -10.76 -3.04
CA ALA A 262 12.01 -10.63 -2.43
C ALA A 262 12.30 -9.16 -2.05
N ALA A 263 12.90 -8.96 -0.87
CA ALA A 263 13.34 -7.64 -0.42
C ALA A 263 14.24 -6.96 -1.48
N GLY A 264 14.07 -5.65 -1.64
CA GLY A 264 14.79 -4.86 -2.64
C GLY A 264 14.19 -4.88 -4.04
N ILE A 265 13.21 -5.75 -4.33
CA ILE A 265 12.43 -5.74 -5.57
C ILE A 265 10.92 -5.82 -5.34
N ASP A 266 10.49 -5.91 -4.09
CA ASP A 266 9.06 -5.91 -3.75
C ASP A 266 8.38 -4.69 -4.39
N SER A 267 7.32 -4.94 -5.14
CA SER A 267 6.53 -3.90 -5.78
C SER A 267 5.47 -3.33 -4.83
N LEU A 268 5.03 -4.10 -3.82
CA LEU A 268 4.00 -3.66 -2.86
C LEU A 268 4.57 -2.70 -1.81
N GLU A 269 5.80 -2.94 -1.38
CA GLU A 269 6.62 -1.94 -0.71
C GLU A 269 7.63 -1.43 -1.74
N PRO A 270 7.53 -0.22 -2.28
CA PRO A 270 8.30 0.26 -3.44
C PRO A 270 9.83 0.26 -3.24
N GLN A 271 10.46 -0.91 -3.23
CA GLN A 271 11.85 -1.10 -2.83
C GLN A 271 12.80 -1.26 -4.02
N TYR A 272 12.28 -1.48 -5.25
CA TYR A 272 13.13 -1.54 -6.42
C TYR A 272 13.85 -0.20 -6.66
N SER A 273 15.11 -0.27 -7.04
CA SER A 273 15.94 0.93 -7.24
C SER A 273 15.39 1.80 -8.37
N CYS A 274 15.07 3.06 -8.04
CA CYS A 274 14.59 4.05 -8.98
C CYS A 274 15.21 5.43 -8.71
N PRO A 275 16.45 5.67 -9.20
CA PRO A 275 17.15 6.94 -8.99
C PRO A 275 16.36 8.17 -9.47
N ALA A 276 15.66 8.08 -10.61
CA ALA A 276 14.84 9.18 -11.11
C ALA A 276 13.71 9.57 -10.16
N ALA A 277 12.92 8.60 -9.68
CA ALA A 277 11.88 8.86 -8.70
C ALA A 277 12.45 9.46 -7.41
N SER A 278 13.60 8.97 -6.95
CA SER A 278 14.30 9.51 -5.78
C SER A 278 14.70 10.98 -5.99
N ARG A 279 15.23 11.33 -7.17
CA ARG A 279 15.57 12.72 -7.52
C ARG A 279 14.33 13.62 -7.52
N LEU A 280 13.22 13.16 -8.10
CA LEU A 280 11.97 13.93 -8.14
C LEU A 280 11.40 14.17 -6.74
N PHE A 281 11.26 13.13 -5.91
CA PHE A 281 10.80 13.30 -4.53
C PHE A 281 11.74 14.19 -3.71
N ASN A 282 13.05 14.09 -3.93
CA ASN A 282 14.01 14.95 -3.26
C ASN A 282 13.92 16.40 -3.74
N ALA A 283 13.66 16.64 -5.03
CA ALA A 283 13.45 17.98 -5.56
C ALA A 283 12.21 18.64 -4.93
N ILE A 284 11.11 17.91 -4.79
CA ILE A 284 9.90 18.38 -4.11
C ILE A 284 10.21 18.81 -2.67
N LYS A 285 11.03 18.03 -1.95
CA LYS A 285 11.41 18.28 -0.55
C LYS A 285 12.69 19.11 -0.37
N SER A 286 13.08 19.87 -1.39
CA SER A 286 14.32 20.65 -1.36
C SER A 286 14.06 22.14 -1.19
N SER A 287 15.10 22.88 -0.79
CA SER A 287 15.06 24.35 -0.75
C SER A 287 14.87 25.02 -2.12
N ALA A 288 15.05 24.28 -3.22
CA ALA A 288 14.77 24.77 -4.56
C ALA A 288 13.26 24.79 -4.88
N ASN A 289 12.45 24.03 -4.15
CA ASN A 289 11.00 24.14 -4.21
C ASN A 289 10.55 25.24 -3.24
N ALA A 290 10.07 26.36 -3.78
CA ALA A 290 9.65 27.52 -2.98
C ALA A 290 8.55 27.17 -1.97
N ALA A 291 7.54 26.39 -2.35
CA ALA A 291 6.47 26.01 -1.43
C ALA A 291 7.02 25.21 -0.23
N TRP A 292 7.94 24.27 -0.49
CA TRP A 292 8.58 23.49 0.57
C TRP A 292 9.51 24.37 1.42
N GLN A 293 10.30 25.26 0.81
CA GLN A 293 11.16 26.15 1.58
C GLN A 293 10.36 27.14 2.45
N ASP A 294 9.26 27.65 1.93
CA ASP A 294 8.38 28.60 2.64
C ASP A 294 7.74 27.93 3.86
N HIS A 295 7.29 26.68 3.75
CA HIS A 295 6.72 25.95 4.89
C HIS A 295 7.76 25.74 6.01
N LEU A 296 9.00 25.36 5.68
CA LEU A 296 10.06 25.19 6.67
C LEU A 296 10.40 26.52 7.34
N THR A 297 10.47 27.59 6.54
CA THR A 297 10.78 28.95 7.02
C THR A 297 9.69 29.45 7.96
N ALA A 298 8.41 29.30 7.57
CA ALA A 298 7.27 29.71 8.37
C ALA A 298 7.12 28.88 9.66
N SER A 299 7.53 27.61 9.63
CA SER A 299 7.42 26.69 10.76
C SER A 299 8.66 26.69 11.68
N ALA A 300 9.67 27.51 11.40
CA ALA A 300 10.93 27.52 12.17
C ALA A 300 10.72 27.75 13.68
N GLY A 301 9.74 28.59 14.05
CA GLY A 301 9.40 28.81 15.46
C GLY A 301 8.76 27.59 16.14
N LEU A 302 7.97 26.81 15.40
CA LEU A 302 7.38 25.57 15.87
C LEU A 302 8.47 24.50 16.09
N PHE A 303 9.37 24.32 15.11
CA PHE A 303 10.53 23.44 15.26
C PHE A 303 11.36 23.80 16.50
N ALA A 304 11.76 25.07 16.64
CA ALA A 304 12.54 25.51 17.80
C ALA A 304 11.84 25.24 19.16
N THR A 305 10.52 25.36 19.20
CA THR A 305 9.73 25.05 20.41
C THR A 305 9.70 23.55 20.68
N LEU A 306 9.51 22.72 19.65
CA LEU A 306 9.49 21.27 19.78
C LEU A 306 10.89 20.72 20.13
N ASP A 307 11.95 21.30 19.59
CA ASP A 307 13.35 20.97 19.91
C ASP A 307 13.66 21.24 21.38
N ASP A 308 13.26 22.42 21.90
CA ASP A 308 13.48 22.75 23.31
C ASP A 308 12.81 21.76 24.26
N ILE A 309 11.64 21.26 23.88
CA ILE A 309 10.87 20.30 24.68
C ILE A 309 11.44 18.88 24.54
N SER A 310 11.73 18.44 23.32
CA SER A 310 12.15 17.08 23.00
C SER A 310 13.63 16.81 23.25
N GLY A 311 14.46 17.86 23.27
CA GLY A 311 15.91 17.76 23.27
C GLY A 311 16.51 17.39 21.90
N VAL A 312 15.71 17.38 20.83
CA VAL A 312 16.19 17.18 19.46
C VAL A 312 17.18 18.31 19.09
N PRO A 313 18.37 18.00 18.56
CA PRO A 313 19.29 19.04 18.11
C PRO A 313 18.73 19.80 16.90
N PRO A 314 18.81 21.15 16.85
CA PRO A 314 18.37 21.95 15.69
C PRO A 314 19.12 21.63 14.38
N SER A 315 20.24 20.91 14.46
CA SER A 315 21.02 20.44 13.32
C SER A 315 20.66 19.02 12.88
N ASP A 316 19.68 18.38 13.52
CA ASP A 316 19.24 17.03 13.13
C ASP A 316 18.52 17.09 11.78
N GLY A 317 19.17 16.57 10.75
CA GLY A 317 18.65 16.65 9.38
C GLY A 317 17.41 15.79 9.13
N GLY A 318 17.10 14.80 9.98
CA GLY A 318 15.89 14.00 9.86
C GLY A 318 14.68 14.75 10.39
N PHE A 319 14.78 15.26 11.61
CA PHE A 319 13.71 16.04 12.26
C PHE A 319 13.42 17.38 11.59
N HIS A 320 14.40 17.96 10.89
CA HIS A 320 14.28 19.27 10.26
C HIS A 320 14.14 19.22 8.73
N ALA A 321 14.04 18.02 8.14
CA ALA A 321 13.68 17.87 6.74
C ALA A 321 12.16 18.00 6.51
N SER A 322 11.35 17.59 7.49
CA SER A 322 9.89 17.62 7.49
C SER A 322 9.33 17.39 8.90
N PHE A 323 8.03 17.52 9.09
CA PHE A 323 7.31 17.17 10.30
C PHE A 323 7.10 15.66 10.49
N ASP A 324 7.59 14.80 9.59
CA ASP A 324 7.37 13.34 9.63
C ASP A 324 7.68 12.72 11.00
N HIS A 325 8.86 13.03 11.55
CA HIS A 325 9.29 12.49 12.83
C HIS A 325 8.40 12.98 13.98
N TYR A 326 8.12 14.29 14.04
CA TYR A 326 7.24 14.86 15.07
C TYR A 326 5.80 14.36 14.93
N TYR A 327 5.30 14.20 13.70
CA TYR A 327 3.96 13.72 13.41
C TYR A 327 3.79 12.28 13.88
N ASP A 328 4.64 11.34 13.44
CA ASP A 328 4.54 9.93 13.85
C ASP A 328 4.73 9.78 15.37
N ASN A 329 5.64 10.54 15.98
CA ASN A 329 5.87 10.54 17.42
C ASN A 329 4.63 10.99 18.22
N LEU A 330 4.09 12.17 17.92
CA LEU A 330 2.99 12.76 18.69
C LEU A 330 1.66 12.05 18.41
N SER A 331 1.36 11.79 17.13
CA SER A 331 0.10 11.15 16.73
C SER A 331 0.00 9.74 17.30
N ALA A 332 1.09 8.95 17.29
CA ALA A 332 1.08 7.62 17.88
C ALA A 332 0.88 7.66 19.40
N ARG A 333 1.44 8.65 20.13
CA ARG A 333 1.19 8.78 21.57
C ARG A 333 -0.27 9.02 21.86
N GLN A 334 -0.87 10.02 21.22
CA GLN A 334 -2.28 10.34 21.44
C GLN A 334 -3.16 9.17 21.06
N CYS A 335 -2.84 8.51 19.96
CA CYS A 335 -3.58 7.34 19.52
C CYS A 335 -3.58 6.21 20.56
N HIS A 336 -2.49 6.05 21.31
CA HIS A 336 -2.37 5.06 22.38
C HIS A 336 -2.76 5.62 23.77
N ALA A 337 -3.50 6.73 23.82
CA ALA A 337 -3.87 7.43 25.05
C ALA A 337 -2.66 7.74 25.97
N LYS A 338 -1.47 7.90 25.38
CA LYS A 338 -0.27 8.34 26.10
C LYS A 338 -0.24 9.86 26.16
N PRO A 339 0.26 10.45 27.26
CA PRO A 339 0.33 11.89 27.39
C PRO A 339 1.31 12.48 26.38
N LEU A 340 1.03 13.70 25.90
CA LEU A 340 2.01 14.46 25.12
C LEU A 340 3.29 14.67 25.97
N PRO A 341 4.48 14.64 25.34
CA PRO A 341 5.75 14.62 26.05
C PRO A 341 6.07 15.98 26.71
N CYS A 342 6.76 15.91 27.85
CA CYS A 342 7.28 17.06 28.57
C CYS A 342 8.81 17.09 28.51
N LYS A 343 9.36 18.30 28.61
CA LYS A 343 10.81 18.50 28.69
C LYS A 343 11.35 17.82 29.94
N LEU A 344 12.42 17.04 29.77
CA LEU A 344 13.13 16.43 30.88
C LEU A 344 14.18 17.40 31.43
N VAL A 345 14.14 17.63 32.75
CA VAL A 345 15.14 18.38 33.51
C VAL A 345 15.68 17.45 34.58
N ASP A 346 16.98 17.19 34.57
CA ASP A 346 17.65 16.24 35.46
C ASP A 346 17.00 14.84 35.48
N GLY A 347 16.49 14.39 34.33
CA GLY A 347 15.83 13.09 34.17
C GLY A 347 14.38 13.02 34.64
N ALA A 348 13.78 14.14 35.05
CA ALA A 348 12.38 14.22 35.47
C ALA A 348 11.55 15.14 34.56
N ASN A 349 10.25 14.83 34.41
CA ASN A 349 9.33 15.68 33.66
C ASN A 349 9.22 17.06 34.31
N SER A 350 9.45 18.10 33.51
CA SER A 350 9.10 19.47 33.85
C SER A 350 7.64 19.77 33.50
N THR A 351 7.19 21.00 33.79
CA THR A 351 5.86 21.49 33.40
C THR A 351 5.81 22.06 31.97
N THR A 352 6.94 22.12 31.27
CA THR A 352 7.01 22.57 29.88
C THR A 352 6.77 21.38 28.97
N CYS A 353 5.55 21.27 28.42
CA CYS A 353 5.12 20.14 27.62
C CYS A 353 4.62 20.55 26.25
N VAL A 354 4.64 19.61 25.31
CA VAL A 354 3.92 19.77 24.05
C VAL A 354 2.44 19.92 24.38
N THR A 355 1.86 21.06 24.02
CA THR A 355 0.43 21.34 24.21
C THR A 355 -0.38 20.73 23.07
N GLN A 356 -1.70 20.59 23.25
CA GLN A 356 -2.57 20.12 22.16
C GLN A 356 -2.48 21.03 20.93
N ALA A 357 -2.39 22.35 21.11
CA ALA A 357 -2.26 23.28 19.99
C ALA A 357 -0.97 23.07 19.18
N LEU A 358 0.15 22.74 19.86
CA LEU A 358 1.41 22.38 19.18
C LEU A 358 1.26 21.05 18.43
N ALA A 359 0.65 20.04 19.05
CA ALA A 359 0.40 18.75 18.39
C ALA A 359 -0.53 18.90 17.17
N ASP A 360 -1.60 19.67 17.29
CA ASP A 360 -2.53 19.94 16.20
C ASP A 360 -1.85 20.66 15.03
N ALA A 361 -0.94 21.61 15.31
CA ALA A 361 -0.14 22.27 14.28
C ALA A 361 0.76 21.27 13.53
N VAL A 362 1.44 20.38 14.25
CA VAL A 362 2.22 19.29 13.65
C VAL A 362 1.31 18.41 12.77
N TYR A 363 0.10 18.08 13.22
CA TYR A 363 -0.82 17.26 12.45
C TYR A 363 -1.33 17.92 11.18
N ARG A 364 -1.63 19.22 11.22
CA ARG A 364 -2.01 19.95 10.02
C ARG A 364 -0.84 20.02 9.03
N LEU A 365 0.37 20.31 9.52
CA LEU A 365 1.57 20.42 8.69
C LEU A 365 1.96 19.07 8.07
N GLY A 366 1.89 17.96 8.80
CA GLY A 366 2.18 16.64 8.21
C GLY A 366 1.17 16.24 7.12
N ASN A 367 -0.11 16.62 7.25
CA ASN A 367 -1.09 16.43 6.18
C ASN A 367 -0.80 17.33 4.97
N TRP A 368 -0.44 18.59 5.21
CA TRP A 368 -0.02 19.52 4.15
C TRP A 368 1.21 18.98 3.40
N GLU A 369 2.23 18.50 4.11
CA GLU A 369 3.44 17.90 3.54
C GLU A 369 3.12 16.70 2.66
N TYR A 370 2.24 15.80 3.10
CA TYR A 370 1.81 14.66 2.28
C TYR A 370 1.06 15.10 1.03
N SER A 371 0.23 16.14 1.12
CA SER A 371 -0.40 16.73 -0.06
C SER A 371 0.66 17.27 -1.02
N GLN A 372 1.64 18.04 -0.54
CA GLN A 372 2.73 18.56 -1.37
C GLN A 372 3.58 17.47 -2.04
N ILE A 373 3.99 16.46 -1.27
CA ILE A 373 4.88 15.38 -1.76
C ILE A 373 4.19 14.55 -2.85
N TYR A 374 2.90 14.25 -2.67
CA TYR A 374 2.22 13.24 -3.47
C TYR A 374 1.16 13.79 -4.42
N ARG A 375 0.73 15.06 -4.29
CA ARG A 375 -0.29 15.65 -5.16
C ARG A 375 0.03 17.05 -5.66
N ASP A 376 0.30 18.03 -4.80
CA ASP A 376 0.36 19.45 -5.20
C ASP A 376 1.61 19.79 -6.03
N ALA A 377 2.73 19.12 -5.79
CA ALA A 377 3.90 19.30 -6.65
C ALA A 377 3.70 18.59 -8.01
N PRO A 378 3.94 19.25 -9.16
CA PRO A 378 3.75 18.64 -10.48
C PRO A 378 4.58 17.36 -10.72
N ASP A 379 5.75 17.28 -10.10
CA ASP A 379 6.65 16.13 -10.20
C ASP A 379 6.13 14.88 -9.45
N SER A 380 5.12 15.03 -8.59
CA SER A 380 4.59 13.96 -7.74
C SER A 380 4.07 12.75 -8.51
N LEU A 381 3.35 12.99 -9.62
CA LEU A 381 2.83 11.92 -10.47
C LEU A 381 3.98 11.13 -11.10
N ALA A 382 4.94 11.82 -11.73
CA ALA A 382 6.09 11.15 -12.36
C ALA A 382 6.91 10.36 -11.34
N ALA A 383 7.14 10.91 -10.14
CA ALA A 383 7.85 10.25 -9.06
C ALA A 383 7.13 8.98 -8.57
N SER A 384 5.81 9.05 -8.39
CA SER A 384 4.99 7.93 -7.94
C SER A 384 4.86 6.86 -9.03
N VAL A 385 4.62 7.23 -10.29
CA VAL A 385 4.57 6.31 -11.44
C VAL A 385 5.88 5.55 -11.57
N ALA A 386 7.02 6.24 -11.49
CA ALA A 386 8.31 5.58 -11.61
C ALA A 386 8.61 4.64 -10.43
N SER A 387 8.24 5.01 -9.20
CA SER A 387 8.55 4.22 -7.98
C SER A 387 7.52 3.15 -7.59
N TYR A 388 6.28 3.22 -8.10
CA TYR A 388 5.22 2.24 -7.79
C TYR A 388 4.62 1.58 -9.05
N GLY A 389 5.13 1.92 -10.23
CA GLY A 389 4.56 1.48 -11.51
C GLY A 389 4.58 -0.02 -11.75
N VAL A 390 5.50 -0.77 -11.11
CA VAL A 390 5.48 -2.25 -11.19
C VAL A 390 4.21 -2.81 -10.54
N TRP A 391 3.82 -2.30 -9.37
CA TRP A 391 2.58 -2.74 -8.71
C TRP A 391 1.34 -2.32 -9.49
N ILE A 392 1.35 -1.13 -10.11
CA ILE A 392 0.27 -0.69 -11.01
C ILE A 392 0.11 -1.64 -12.21
N ALA A 393 1.22 -2.09 -12.80
CA ALA A 393 1.17 -3.07 -13.88
C ALA A 393 0.65 -4.43 -13.41
N GLU A 394 1.01 -4.88 -12.20
CA GLU A 394 0.46 -6.11 -11.61
C GLU A 394 -1.05 -6.01 -11.38
N LEU A 395 -1.54 -4.88 -10.83
CA LEU A 395 -2.97 -4.60 -10.69
C LEU A 395 -3.68 -4.63 -12.05
N ALA A 396 -3.11 -3.98 -13.07
CA ALA A 396 -3.66 -3.95 -14.42
C ALA A 396 -3.76 -5.36 -15.03
N GLU A 397 -2.72 -6.21 -14.87
CA GLU A 397 -2.77 -7.60 -15.34
C GLU A 397 -3.84 -8.42 -14.61
N ASN A 398 -4.03 -8.22 -13.30
CA ASN A 398 -5.08 -8.90 -12.54
C ASN A 398 -6.48 -8.51 -13.01
N LEU A 399 -6.70 -7.21 -13.27
CA LEU A 399 -7.95 -6.71 -13.84
C LEU A 399 -8.21 -7.28 -15.24
N ARG A 400 -7.19 -7.36 -16.11
CA ARG A 400 -7.30 -8.00 -17.42
C ARG A 400 -7.65 -9.49 -17.31
N ALA A 401 -7.01 -10.21 -16.39
CA ALA A 401 -7.30 -11.63 -16.16
C ALA A 401 -8.73 -11.84 -15.65
N ALA A 402 -9.22 -10.95 -14.78
CA ALA A 402 -10.61 -10.97 -14.30
C ALA A 402 -11.61 -10.67 -15.44
N VAL A 403 -11.35 -9.67 -16.28
CA VAL A 403 -12.15 -9.37 -17.49
C VAL A 403 -12.19 -10.55 -18.45
N ALA A 404 -11.05 -11.23 -18.64
CA ALA A 404 -10.95 -12.42 -19.50
C ALA A 404 -11.58 -13.69 -18.90
N GLY A 405 -11.96 -13.66 -17.61
CA GLY A 405 -12.47 -14.83 -16.89
C GLY A 405 -11.42 -15.93 -16.70
N THR A 406 -10.13 -15.59 -16.73
CA THR A 406 -9.01 -16.53 -16.55
C THR A 406 -8.47 -16.55 -15.13
N ASN A 407 -9.00 -15.70 -14.24
CA ASN A 407 -8.59 -15.62 -12.85
C ASN A 407 -9.46 -16.55 -11.97
N GLU A 408 -8.82 -17.45 -11.22
CA GLU A 408 -9.51 -18.27 -10.21
C GLU A 408 -9.73 -17.48 -8.90
N VAL A 409 -8.85 -16.53 -8.62
CA VAL A 409 -8.92 -15.61 -7.48
C VAL A 409 -9.88 -14.47 -7.83
N ILE A 410 -10.91 -14.30 -7.01
CA ILE A 410 -11.90 -13.22 -7.16
C ILE A 410 -11.64 -12.06 -6.18
N TYR A 411 -10.83 -12.30 -5.14
CA TYR A 411 -10.51 -11.31 -4.12
C TYR A 411 -9.01 -11.31 -3.79
N ALA A 412 -8.36 -10.17 -3.94
CA ALA A 412 -6.96 -9.97 -3.61
C ALA A 412 -6.79 -8.88 -2.56
N HIS A 413 -6.05 -9.18 -1.50
CA HIS A 413 -5.83 -8.26 -0.38
C HIS A 413 -4.34 -8.02 -0.18
N ASN A 414 -3.92 -6.77 -0.32
CA ASN A 414 -2.54 -6.35 -0.13
C ASN A 414 -2.39 -5.51 1.16
N VAL A 415 -1.50 -5.90 2.06
CA VAL A 415 -1.19 -5.13 3.28
C VAL A 415 0.17 -4.46 3.14
N ALA A 416 0.17 -3.12 3.17
CA ALA A 416 1.29 -2.27 2.82
C ALA A 416 1.51 -1.13 3.83
N HIS A 417 2.14 -0.05 3.36
CA HIS A 417 2.49 1.12 4.16
C HIS A 417 1.79 2.37 3.63
N ASP A 418 1.82 3.45 4.41
CA ASP A 418 1.38 4.78 3.98
C ASP A 418 2.10 5.21 2.70
N GLY A 419 3.41 5.01 2.60
CA GLY A 419 4.17 5.33 1.40
C GLY A 419 3.71 4.59 0.14
N SER A 420 3.17 3.37 0.27
CA SER A 420 2.58 2.61 -0.83
C SER A 420 1.21 3.20 -1.23
N VAL A 421 0.35 3.43 -0.23
CA VAL A 421 -1.00 4.01 -0.43
C VAL A 421 -0.90 5.42 -1.00
N SER A 422 0.00 6.28 -0.49
CA SER A 422 0.20 7.64 -1.00
C SER A 422 0.66 7.69 -2.44
N ARG A 423 1.56 6.79 -2.87
CA ARG A 423 1.96 6.68 -4.29
C ARG A 423 0.82 6.21 -5.16
N LEU A 424 0.03 5.26 -4.69
CA LEU A 424 -1.18 4.84 -5.41
C LEU A 424 -2.16 6.01 -5.58
N LEU A 425 -2.46 6.74 -4.51
CA LEU A 425 -3.35 7.90 -4.54
C LEU A 425 -2.80 9.04 -5.41
N SER A 426 -1.48 9.20 -5.47
CA SER A 426 -0.79 10.10 -6.40
C SER A 426 -1.04 9.70 -7.86
N ILE A 427 -0.88 8.42 -8.19
CA ILE A 427 -1.08 7.86 -9.54
C ILE A 427 -2.55 7.94 -9.95
N LEU A 428 -3.48 7.67 -9.03
CA LEU A 428 -4.92 7.84 -9.25
C LEU A 428 -5.38 9.30 -9.23
N GLN A 429 -4.45 10.21 -9.03
CA GLN A 429 -4.66 11.64 -8.95
C GLN A 429 -5.76 12.09 -7.97
N LEU A 430 -5.75 11.54 -6.74
CA LEU A 430 -6.69 11.89 -5.67
C LEU A 430 -6.89 13.41 -5.50
N ASP A 431 -8.13 13.86 -5.44
CA ASP A 431 -8.45 15.29 -5.41
C ASP A 431 -8.12 16.00 -4.09
N GLU A 432 -8.14 15.28 -2.97
CA GLU A 432 -7.80 15.81 -1.63
C GLU A 432 -6.91 14.80 -0.90
N MET A 433 -5.63 15.14 -0.74
CA MET A 433 -4.64 14.26 -0.10
C MET A 433 -4.45 14.62 1.37
N VAL A 434 -4.40 13.57 2.18
CA VAL A 434 -4.03 13.57 3.59
C VAL A 434 -2.96 12.52 3.78
N TRP A 435 -2.21 12.58 4.89
CA TRP A 435 -1.37 11.45 5.27
C TRP A 435 -2.28 10.23 5.48
N PRO A 436 -2.14 9.12 4.71
CA PRO A 436 -3.01 7.97 4.88
C PRO A 436 -2.88 7.42 6.30
N GLY A 437 -3.96 7.53 7.09
CA GLY A 437 -3.99 7.05 8.48
C GLY A 437 -3.93 5.53 8.60
N MET A 438 -3.84 5.04 9.83
CA MET A 438 -3.74 3.61 10.11
C MET A 438 -4.94 2.87 9.52
N GLY A 439 -4.70 1.78 8.80
CA GLY A 439 -5.77 1.03 8.13
C GLY A 439 -6.35 1.68 6.87
N SER A 440 -5.84 2.84 6.40
CA SER A 440 -6.34 3.48 5.19
C SER A 440 -6.30 2.52 4.00
N GLU A 441 -7.34 2.48 3.17
CA GLU A 441 -7.47 1.52 2.08
C GLU A 441 -7.85 2.16 0.74
N VAL A 442 -7.39 1.53 -0.34
CA VAL A 442 -7.90 1.75 -1.70
C VAL A 442 -8.41 0.42 -2.25
N VAL A 443 -9.67 0.40 -2.66
CA VAL A 443 -10.35 -0.80 -3.17
C VAL A 443 -10.73 -0.62 -4.62
N PHE A 444 -10.33 -1.57 -5.47
CA PHE A 444 -10.75 -1.66 -6.86
C PHE A 444 -11.81 -2.75 -7.00
N GLU A 445 -13.01 -2.35 -7.41
CA GLU A 445 -14.13 -3.25 -7.66
C GLU A 445 -14.41 -3.30 -9.16
N LEU A 446 -14.26 -4.47 -9.77
CA LEU A 446 -14.56 -4.69 -11.18
C LEU A 446 -15.97 -5.26 -11.34
N TYR A 447 -16.79 -4.60 -12.14
CA TYR A 447 -18.16 -4.98 -12.45
C TYR A 447 -18.31 -5.34 -13.91
N LYS A 448 -19.23 -6.26 -14.20
CA LYS A 448 -19.74 -6.54 -15.53
C LYS A 448 -21.17 -6.01 -15.64
N LYS A 449 -21.46 -5.24 -16.69
CA LYS A 449 -22.82 -4.76 -16.96
C LYS A 449 -23.65 -5.86 -17.64
N ARG A 450 -24.82 -6.16 -17.07
CA ARG A 450 -25.76 -7.14 -17.61
C ARG A 450 -26.34 -6.66 -18.94
N ALA A 451 -26.47 -7.55 -19.91
CA ALA A 451 -27.17 -7.27 -21.15
C ALA A 451 -28.65 -6.91 -20.87
N LYS A 452 -29.19 -5.94 -21.62
CA LYS A 452 -30.59 -5.51 -21.50
C LYS A 452 -31.53 -6.71 -21.74
N GLY A 453 -32.36 -7.05 -20.75
CA GLY A 453 -33.37 -8.12 -20.83
C GLY A 453 -33.18 -9.30 -19.86
N THR A 454 -32.08 -9.34 -19.11
CA THR A 454 -31.81 -10.39 -18.12
C THR A 454 -32.48 -10.04 -16.77
N LYS A 455 -33.52 -10.79 -16.38
CA LYS A 455 -34.19 -10.62 -15.06
C LYS A 455 -33.25 -11.06 -13.91
N PRO A 456 -33.37 -10.45 -12.72
CA PRO A 456 -32.62 -10.90 -11.54
C PRO A 456 -33.13 -12.30 -11.11
N GLY A 457 -32.34 -13.33 -11.39
CA GLY A 457 -32.61 -14.71 -11.00
C GLY A 457 -31.58 -15.20 -10.00
N ARG A 458 -32.05 -15.79 -8.89
CA ARG A 458 -31.24 -16.48 -7.89
C ARG A 458 -30.31 -17.52 -8.53
N GLY A 459 -29.00 -17.32 -8.39
CA GLY A 459 -27.94 -18.33 -8.50
C GLY A 459 -27.59 -18.80 -9.92
N PRO A 460 -26.31 -18.75 -10.35
CA PRO A 460 -25.94 -19.23 -11.67
C PRO A 460 -25.85 -20.76 -11.73
N ARG A 461 -26.38 -21.34 -12.81
CA ARG A 461 -25.86 -22.61 -13.37
C ARG A 461 -24.61 -22.27 -14.19
N PRO A 462 -23.55 -23.11 -14.18
CA PRO A 462 -22.36 -22.87 -14.96
C PRO A 462 -22.66 -23.14 -16.45
N GLY A 463 -22.69 -22.08 -17.25
CA GLY A 463 -22.62 -22.13 -18.71
C GLY A 463 -21.35 -21.40 -19.16
N PRO A 464 -20.81 -21.71 -20.36
CA PRO A 464 -19.63 -21.01 -20.86
C PRO A 464 -19.95 -19.53 -21.08
N PRO A 465 -19.07 -18.61 -20.69
CA PRO A 465 -19.31 -17.18 -20.89
C PRO A 465 -19.33 -16.87 -22.39
N PRO A 466 -20.25 -16.02 -22.87
CA PRO A 466 -20.09 -15.40 -24.19
C PRO A 466 -18.81 -14.54 -24.16
N ALA A 467 -18.06 -14.57 -25.25
CA ALA A 467 -16.86 -13.74 -25.43
C ALA A 467 -17.29 -12.26 -25.44
N GLY A 468 -17.26 -11.62 -24.26
CA GLY A 468 -17.62 -10.21 -24.06
C GLY A 468 -16.39 -9.32 -24.28
N GLY A 469 -16.52 -8.30 -25.11
CA GLY A 469 -15.50 -7.28 -25.30
C GLY A 469 -15.27 -6.43 -24.03
N ALA A 470 -14.18 -5.68 -24.00
CA ALA A 470 -13.82 -4.77 -22.91
C ALA A 470 -14.90 -3.70 -22.60
N ASP A 471 -15.79 -3.43 -23.56
CA ASP A 471 -16.88 -2.44 -23.47
C ASP A 471 -18.03 -2.83 -22.51
N GLU A 472 -17.96 -4.00 -21.86
CA GLU A 472 -18.97 -4.46 -20.88
C GLU A 472 -18.52 -4.36 -19.41
N HIS A 473 -17.26 -3.99 -19.15
CA HIS A 473 -16.69 -3.98 -17.80
C HIS A 473 -16.40 -2.57 -17.29
N TYR A 474 -16.63 -2.38 -16.00
CA TYR A 474 -16.55 -1.09 -15.33
C TYR A 474 -15.83 -1.25 -13.99
N VAL A 475 -15.09 -0.23 -13.57
CA VAL A 475 -14.39 -0.22 -12.29
C VAL A 475 -14.97 0.88 -11.41
N ARG A 476 -15.19 0.55 -10.14
CA ARG A 476 -15.33 1.54 -9.08
C ARG A 476 -14.11 1.47 -8.17
N VAL A 477 -13.59 2.64 -7.81
CA VAL A 477 -12.47 2.75 -6.87
C VAL A 477 -12.96 3.45 -5.61
N LEU A 478 -12.71 2.84 -4.45
CA LEU A 478 -13.04 3.40 -3.16
C LEU A 478 -11.75 3.80 -2.43
N PHE A 479 -11.71 4.97 -1.82
CA PHE A 479 -10.71 5.35 -0.82
C PHE A 479 -11.43 5.45 0.53
N ASN A 480 -11.02 4.64 1.49
CA ASN A 480 -11.60 4.63 2.84
C ASN A 480 -13.14 4.46 2.84
N GLY A 481 -13.64 3.54 2.00
CA GLY A 481 -15.07 3.26 1.85
C GLY A 481 -15.89 4.28 1.05
N GLN A 482 -15.29 5.37 0.56
CA GLN A 482 -15.95 6.38 -0.27
C GLN A 482 -15.45 6.31 -1.71
N VAL A 483 -16.31 6.64 -2.69
CA VAL A 483 -15.88 6.70 -4.09
C VAL A 483 -14.73 7.69 -4.26
N LEU A 484 -13.63 7.23 -4.85
CA LEU A 484 -12.46 8.06 -5.09
C LEU A 484 -12.78 9.13 -6.13
N LYS A 485 -12.54 10.39 -5.77
CA LYS A 485 -12.56 11.52 -6.69
C LYS A 485 -11.14 11.84 -7.12
N SER A 486 -10.90 11.81 -8.43
CA SER A 486 -9.63 12.18 -9.06
C SER A 486 -9.74 13.57 -9.69
N SER A 487 -8.64 14.34 -9.65
CA SER A 487 -8.53 15.60 -10.39
C SER A 487 -8.23 15.40 -11.88
N SER A 488 -7.73 14.22 -12.30
CA SER A 488 -7.60 13.87 -13.72
C SER A 488 -8.98 13.81 -14.39
N PRO A 489 -9.20 14.50 -15.52
CA PRO A 489 -10.45 14.43 -16.28
C PRO A 489 -10.68 13.07 -16.92
N THR A 490 -9.64 12.25 -17.11
CA THR A 490 -9.77 10.86 -17.59
C THR A 490 -10.39 9.96 -16.52
N LEU A 491 -10.05 10.14 -15.25
CA LEU A 491 -10.52 9.29 -14.16
C LEU A 491 -11.76 9.86 -13.45
N GLY A 492 -11.83 11.19 -13.29
CA GLY A 492 -12.96 11.90 -12.70
C GLY A 492 -13.44 11.32 -11.37
N LEU A 493 -14.75 11.19 -11.21
CA LEU A 493 -15.31 10.38 -10.14
C LEU A 493 -15.22 8.90 -10.55
N MET A 494 -14.46 8.11 -9.80
CA MET A 494 -14.17 6.72 -10.15
C MET A 494 -15.31 5.77 -9.73
N ASP A 495 -16.53 6.03 -10.19
CA ASP A 495 -17.72 5.19 -9.98
C ASP A 495 -18.21 4.64 -11.32
N MET A 496 -18.03 3.34 -11.52
CA MET A 496 -18.35 2.65 -12.78
C MET A 496 -17.70 3.31 -14.01
N ILE A 497 -16.42 3.68 -13.92
CA ILE A 497 -15.65 4.11 -15.11
C ILE A 497 -15.37 2.89 -16.01
N PRO A 498 -15.33 3.02 -17.35
CA PRO A 498 -15.00 1.89 -18.21
C PRO A 498 -13.65 1.28 -17.82
N ALA A 499 -13.59 -0.05 -17.67
CA ALA A 499 -12.37 -0.73 -17.26
C ALA A 499 -11.21 -0.45 -18.24
N GLN A 500 -11.52 -0.35 -19.54
CA GLN A 500 -10.54 0.00 -20.57
C GLN A 500 -9.94 1.40 -20.40
N THR A 501 -10.70 2.36 -19.87
CA THR A 501 -10.18 3.72 -19.58
C THR A 501 -9.12 3.66 -18.48
N LEU A 502 -9.39 2.93 -17.39
CA LEU A 502 -8.42 2.75 -16.30
C LEU A 502 -7.18 1.98 -16.76
N LEU A 503 -7.38 0.89 -17.53
CA LEU A 503 -6.27 0.09 -18.07
C LEU A 503 -5.40 0.90 -19.03
N ALA A 504 -6.01 1.65 -19.96
CA ALA A 504 -5.27 2.51 -20.88
C ALA A 504 -4.52 3.62 -20.13
N TYR A 505 -5.11 4.20 -19.08
CA TYR A 505 -4.44 5.16 -18.21
C TYR A 505 -3.20 4.54 -17.55
N PHE A 506 -3.33 3.36 -16.95
CA PHE A 506 -2.20 2.65 -16.35
C PHE A 506 -1.12 2.30 -17.38
N ASP A 507 -1.49 1.71 -18.51
CA ASP A 507 -0.52 1.33 -19.56
C ASP A 507 0.18 2.55 -20.15
N GLY A 508 -0.53 3.67 -20.31
CA GLY A 508 0.04 4.92 -20.75
C GLY A 508 1.13 5.43 -19.81
N LEU A 509 0.94 5.27 -18.50
CA LEU A 509 1.90 5.70 -17.49
C LEU A 509 3.08 4.74 -17.31
N VAL A 510 2.83 3.43 -17.24
CA VAL A 510 3.85 2.44 -16.81
C VAL A 510 4.25 1.45 -17.90
N GLY A 511 3.54 1.45 -19.03
CA GLY A 511 3.63 0.42 -20.07
C GLY A 511 2.97 -0.88 -19.65
N GLU A 512 2.42 -1.61 -20.60
CA GLU A 512 1.97 -2.98 -20.35
C GLU A 512 3.09 -3.80 -19.69
N ARG A 513 2.75 -4.53 -18.63
CA ARG A 513 3.69 -5.34 -17.84
C ARG A 513 4.92 -4.54 -17.36
N ALA A 514 4.70 -3.28 -16.97
CA ALA A 514 5.71 -2.36 -16.47
C ALA A 514 6.84 -2.07 -17.49
N GLY A 515 6.54 -2.19 -18.80
CA GLY A 515 7.52 -2.07 -19.88
C GLY A 515 8.26 -0.72 -19.92
N LEU A 516 7.66 0.37 -19.39
CA LEU A 516 8.28 1.70 -19.34
C LEU A 516 9.03 1.96 -18.04
N VAL A 517 8.73 1.26 -16.94
CA VAL A 517 9.23 1.59 -15.58
C VAL A 517 10.76 1.60 -15.51
N LYS A 518 11.44 0.62 -16.14
CA LYS A 518 12.92 0.61 -16.18
C LYS A 518 13.50 1.82 -16.89
N GLY A 519 12.81 2.38 -17.88
CA GLY A 519 13.19 3.62 -18.56
C GLY A 519 12.95 4.83 -17.67
N LEU A 520 11.78 4.88 -17.02
CA LEU A 520 11.39 5.94 -16.09
C LEU A 520 12.32 6.07 -14.89
N CYS A 521 12.99 5.00 -14.49
CA CYS A 521 13.92 5.01 -13.36
C CYS A 521 15.34 5.52 -13.65
N LYS A 522 15.68 5.85 -14.90
CA LYS A 522 17.04 6.26 -15.30
C LYS A 522 17.32 7.73 -14.99
#